data_AF-A0A0S8CEM5-F1
#
_entry.id   AF-A0A0S8CEM5-F1
#
_cell.length_a   1.000
_cell.length_b   1.000
_cell.length_c   1.000
_cell.angle_alpha   90.00
_cell.angle_beta   90.00
_cell.angle_gamma   90.00
#
_symmetry.space_group_name_H-M   'P 1'
#
loop_
_entity.id
_entity.type
_entity.pdbx_description
1 polymer ?
#
loop_
_entity_poly.entity_id
_entity_poly.type
_entity_poly.pdbx_seq_one_letter_code
_entity_poly.pdbx_strand_id
1 'polypeptide(L)'
;MLAKVTSCAVIGLDGELVEVEVDISSGLPAFTIVGLPDTAVQEAKERVRSAIRNCGLSFPQKRITVNLAPADIRKEGPAYDLPIAVGILIASEQVKADVSSSVFLGELSLDGQLRHTHGILPMAALAKEQGIGSVLVPEADGREAALIAGVEVIPVASLGQLAAHLQGLASIAPFDREAAAAPTAEVLWEGVDFCHIKGQEHVKRALEVAAAGGHNVIMSGPPGAGKTLLTRALPSILPSMTTEEALEVTKVYSVSGLLPSDRPLLTQRPFRAPHHTISHAGLVGGGRQPRPGEISLSHRGVLFLDELPELGHSVLEAIRQPLEDRVVTVSRAQGNVTFPANFMLVGAMNP
;
A
#
# COMPACT_ATOMS: atom_id res chain seq x y z
N MET A 1 8.55 19.84 -27.38
CA MET A 1 7.76 20.63 -26.41
C MET A 1 7.73 19.81 -25.14
N LEU A 2 8.15 20.42 -24.03
CA LEU A 2 8.36 19.73 -22.77
C LEU A 2 7.19 19.96 -21.83
N ALA A 3 6.62 18.88 -21.30
CA ALA A 3 5.69 18.90 -20.18
C ALA A 3 6.33 18.19 -18.98
N LYS A 4 6.03 18.68 -17.77
CA LYS A 4 6.46 18.09 -16.50
C LYS A 4 5.22 17.75 -15.69
N VAL A 5 5.15 16.53 -15.20
CA VAL A 5 4.04 16.04 -14.37
C VAL A 5 4.62 15.30 -13.17
N THR A 6 4.16 15.64 -11.97
CA THR A 6 4.63 14.99 -10.75
C THR A 6 3.85 13.71 -10.51
N SER A 7 4.56 12.64 -10.17
CA SER A 7 4.05 11.36 -9.71
C SER A 7 4.83 10.93 -8.47
N CYS A 8 4.62 9.70 -8.01
CA CYS A 8 5.28 9.15 -6.85
C CYS A 8 5.62 7.67 -7.05
N ALA A 9 6.77 7.26 -6.53
CA ALA A 9 7.15 5.86 -6.35
C ALA A 9 6.95 5.47 -4.88
N VAL A 10 6.92 4.17 -4.62
CA VAL A 10 6.95 3.62 -3.26
C VAL A 10 8.25 2.83 -3.06
N ILE A 11 9.00 3.20 -2.03
CA ILE A 11 10.24 2.54 -1.62
C ILE A 11 10.04 2.01 -0.21
N GLY A 12 9.77 0.70 -0.13
CA GLY A 12 9.42 0.09 1.13
C GLY A 12 8.06 0.56 1.60
N LEU A 13 8.02 1.41 2.62
CA LEU A 13 6.78 2.05 3.05
C LEU A 13 6.72 3.53 2.67
N ASP A 14 7.81 4.14 2.24
CA ASP A 14 7.84 5.59 2.03
C ASP A 14 7.59 5.94 0.57
N GLY A 15 6.97 7.09 0.35
CA GLY A 15 6.83 7.67 -0.97
C GLY A 15 8.11 8.38 -1.38
N GLU A 16 8.40 8.40 -2.67
CA GLU A 16 9.41 9.28 -3.27
C GLU A 16 8.85 9.97 -4.51
N LEU A 17 9.05 11.28 -4.65
CA LEU A 17 8.54 12.02 -5.80
C LEU A 17 9.25 11.57 -7.09
N VAL A 18 8.46 11.41 -8.14
CA VAL A 18 8.95 11.11 -9.49
C VAL A 18 8.47 12.19 -10.44
N GLU A 19 9.41 12.91 -11.07
CA GLU A 19 9.08 13.84 -12.14
C GLU A 19 9.00 13.08 -13.46
N VAL A 20 7.83 13.13 -14.10
CA VAL A 20 7.57 12.58 -15.42
C VAL A 20 7.71 13.71 -16.44
N GLU A 21 8.82 13.71 -17.16
CA GLU A 21 9.07 14.68 -18.23
C GLU A 21 8.69 14.06 -19.57
N VAL A 22 7.83 14.74 -20.33
CA VAL A 22 7.43 14.31 -21.67
C VAL A 22 7.89 15.34 -22.68
N ASP A 23 8.77 14.95 -23.60
CA ASP A 23 9.14 15.76 -24.76
C ASP A 23 8.56 15.17 -26.04
N ILE A 24 7.90 16.04 -26.82
CA ILE A 24 7.43 15.73 -28.17
C ILE A 24 8.23 16.53 -29.19
N SER A 25 8.91 15.81 -30.09
CA SER A 25 9.77 16.36 -31.13
C SER A 25 9.36 15.90 -32.54
N SER A 26 9.81 16.62 -33.57
CA SER A 26 9.57 16.25 -34.97
C SER A 26 10.38 14.99 -35.35
N GLY A 27 9.83 14.18 -36.25
CA GLY A 27 10.47 12.96 -36.74
C GLY A 27 9.48 11.81 -36.90
N LEU A 28 10.00 10.64 -37.28
CA LEU A 28 9.20 9.42 -37.37
C LEU A 28 8.58 9.06 -36.01
N PRO A 29 7.32 8.56 -35.99
CA PRO A 29 6.66 8.15 -34.76
C PRO A 29 7.50 7.14 -33.97
N ALA A 30 7.80 7.50 -32.72
CA ALA A 30 8.54 6.65 -31.79
C ALA A 30 8.10 7.00 -30.36
N PHE A 31 8.07 6.01 -29.47
CA PHE A 31 7.77 6.19 -28.05
C PHE A 31 8.89 5.51 -27.26
N THR A 32 9.67 6.29 -26.51
CA THR A 32 10.73 5.79 -25.64
C THR A 32 10.52 6.22 -24.20
N ILE A 33 10.70 5.30 -23.25
CA ILE A 33 10.67 5.56 -21.81
C ILE A 33 12.06 5.29 -21.22
N VAL A 34 12.61 6.26 -20.49
CA VAL A 34 13.93 6.20 -19.84
C VAL A 34 13.81 6.56 -18.35
N GLY A 35 14.88 6.29 -17.56
CA GLY A 35 14.88 6.54 -16.10
C GLY A 35 14.66 5.30 -15.24
N LEU A 36 15.27 4.17 -15.63
CA LEU A 36 15.14 2.84 -14.99
C LEU A 36 13.70 2.29 -14.83
N PRO A 37 12.87 2.30 -15.90
CA PRO A 37 11.58 1.63 -15.88
C PRO A 37 11.71 0.10 -15.86
N ASP A 38 10.80 -0.58 -15.17
CA ASP A 38 10.63 -2.02 -15.30
C ASP A 38 9.81 -2.40 -16.55
N THR A 39 9.54 -3.70 -16.73
CA THR A 39 8.77 -4.21 -17.87
C THR A 39 7.35 -3.64 -17.90
N ALA A 40 6.68 -3.53 -16.75
CA ALA A 40 5.32 -3.01 -16.68
C ALA A 40 5.26 -1.54 -17.10
N VAL A 41 6.23 -0.72 -16.66
CA VAL A 41 6.36 0.67 -17.11
C VAL A 41 6.70 0.76 -18.59
N GLN A 42 7.52 -0.14 -19.14
CA GLN A 42 7.79 -0.18 -20.59
C GLN A 42 6.55 -0.55 -21.42
N GLU A 43 5.64 -1.35 -20.86
CA GLU A 43 4.35 -1.70 -21.47
C GLU A 43 3.33 -0.54 -21.43
N ALA A 44 3.55 0.47 -20.58
CA ALA A 44 2.73 1.69 -20.53
C ALA A 44 2.52 2.33 -21.90
N LYS A 45 3.51 2.22 -22.81
CA LYS A 45 3.43 2.79 -24.17
C LYS A 45 2.17 2.37 -24.94
N GLU A 46 1.74 1.11 -24.81
CA GLU A 46 0.56 0.60 -25.52
C GLU A 46 -0.72 0.95 -24.77
N ARG A 47 -0.68 0.91 -23.43
CA ARG A 47 -1.81 1.29 -22.57
C ARG A 47 -2.16 2.77 -22.69
N VAL A 48 -1.19 3.66 -22.53
CA VAL A 48 -1.36 5.11 -22.67
C VAL A 48 -1.85 5.46 -24.08
N ARG A 49 -1.26 4.87 -25.12
CA ARG A 49 -1.70 5.11 -26.51
C ARG A 49 -3.16 4.72 -26.72
N SER A 50 -3.55 3.55 -26.25
CA SER A 50 -4.92 3.03 -26.40
C SER A 50 -5.91 3.85 -25.58
N ALA A 51 -5.58 4.15 -24.32
CA ALA A 51 -6.38 4.95 -23.41
C ALA A 51 -6.69 6.34 -23.98
N ILE A 52 -5.66 7.06 -24.47
CA ILE A 52 -5.82 8.37 -25.10
C ILE A 52 -6.81 8.30 -26.27
N ARG A 53 -6.62 7.33 -27.19
CA ARG A 53 -7.49 7.18 -28.36
C ARG A 53 -8.93 6.82 -27.98
N ASN A 54 -9.10 5.89 -27.04
CA ASN A 54 -10.41 5.41 -26.63
C ASN A 54 -11.18 6.43 -25.78
N CYS A 55 -10.49 7.40 -25.18
CA CYS A 55 -11.10 8.58 -24.56
C CYS A 55 -11.47 9.69 -25.56
N GLY A 56 -11.34 9.47 -26.86
CA GLY A 56 -11.62 10.49 -27.89
C GLY A 56 -10.56 11.58 -28.00
N LEU A 57 -9.38 11.39 -27.39
CA LEU A 57 -8.24 12.30 -27.45
C LEU A 57 -7.28 11.88 -28.57
N SER A 58 -6.44 12.80 -29.04
CA SER A 58 -5.50 12.54 -30.13
C SER A 58 -4.17 12.02 -29.60
N PHE A 59 -3.70 10.87 -30.09
CA PHE A 59 -2.34 10.42 -29.80
C PHE A 59 -1.35 10.98 -30.84
N PRO A 60 -0.33 11.77 -30.46
CA PRO A 60 0.58 12.40 -31.40
C PRO A 60 1.36 11.40 -32.26
N GLN A 61 1.33 11.58 -33.59
CA GLN A 61 2.17 10.81 -34.53
C GLN A 61 3.55 11.45 -34.68
N LYS A 62 4.25 11.63 -33.56
CA LYS A 62 5.56 12.29 -33.46
C LYS A 62 6.52 11.43 -32.62
N ARG A 63 7.78 11.86 -32.48
CA ARG A 63 8.71 11.23 -31.54
C ARG A 63 8.39 11.72 -30.13
N ILE A 64 8.11 10.79 -29.23
CA ILE A 64 7.77 11.02 -27.83
C ILE A 64 8.85 10.37 -26.97
N THR A 65 9.47 11.17 -26.11
CA THR A 65 10.42 10.70 -25.11
C THR A 65 9.85 11.00 -23.73
N VAL A 66 9.75 9.97 -22.89
CA VAL A 66 9.33 10.07 -21.49
C VAL A 66 10.55 9.78 -20.62
N ASN A 67 10.92 10.74 -19.79
CA ASN A 67 11.98 10.60 -18.80
C ASN A 67 11.35 10.55 -17.40
N LEU A 68 11.73 9.54 -16.61
CA LEU A 68 11.28 9.38 -15.23
C LEU A 68 12.45 9.72 -14.29
N ALA A 69 12.40 10.87 -13.62
CA ALA A 69 13.43 11.32 -12.68
C ALA A 69 12.99 11.10 -11.22
N PRO A 70 13.91 10.76 -10.29
CA PRO A 70 15.37 10.72 -10.45
C PRO A 70 15.87 9.35 -10.95
N ALA A 71 16.92 9.32 -11.78
CA ALA A 71 17.31 8.15 -12.57
C ALA A 71 17.98 7.01 -11.78
N ASP A 72 18.33 7.23 -10.51
CA ASP A 72 18.88 6.26 -9.56
C ASP A 72 17.79 5.39 -8.91
N ILE A 73 16.54 5.85 -8.97
CA ILE A 73 15.39 5.14 -8.43
C ILE A 73 14.71 4.35 -9.53
N ARG A 74 14.45 3.08 -9.25
CA ARG A 74 13.76 2.19 -10.18
C ARG A 74 12.26 2.47 -10.14
N LYS A 75 11.65 2.65 -11.31
CA LYS A 75 10.20 2.87 -11.44
C LYS A 75 9.56 1.54 -11.79
N GLU A 76 8.81 1.00 -10.83
CA GLU A 76 8.16 -0.30 -10.96
C GLU A 76 6.65 -0.16 -10.94
N GLY A 77 5.99 -1.04 -11.70
CA GLY A 77 4.55 -1.12 -11.73
C GLY A 77 3.84 -0.07 -12.60
N PRO A 78 2.51 -0.18 -12.71
CA PRO A 78 1.72 0.54 -13.71
C PRO A 78 1.28 1.95 -13.30
N ALA A 79 1.66 2.42 -12.10
CA ALA A 79 1.22 3.69 -11.51
C ALA A 79 1.54 4.93 -12.37
N TYR A 80 2.50 4.81 -13.29
CA TYR A 80 2.98 5.89 -14.15
C TYR A 80 2.18 6.06 -15.44
N ASP A 81 1.20 5.20 -15.73
CA ASP A 81 0.40 5.34 -16.95
C ASP A 81 -0.33 6.70 -16.99
N LEU A 82 -0.97 7.09 -15.89
CA LEU A 82 -1.69 8.35 -15.76
C LEU A 82 -0.80 9.59 -15.96
N PRO A 83 0.30 9.80 -15.18
CA PRO A 83 1.15 10.97 -15.35
C PRO A 83 1.80 11.03 -16.75
N ILE A 84 2.12 9.88 -17.36
CA ILE A 84 2.62 9.83 -18.73
C ILE A 84 1.54 10.30 -19.71
N ALA A 85 0.31 9.83 -19.58
CA ALA A 85 -0.80 10.26 -20.43
C ALA A 85 -1.07 11.76 -20.30
N VAL A 86 -1.12 12.28 -19.08
CA VAL A 86 -1.28 13.72 -18.80
C VAL A 86 -0.14 14.52 -19.43
N GLY A 87 1.11 14.08 -19.27
CA GLY A 87 2.27 14.74 -19.87
C GLY A 87 2.21 14.78 -21.40
N ILE A 88 1.74 13.71 -22.04
CA ILE A 88 1.50 13.69 -23.50
C ILE A 88 0.41 14.69 -23.90
N LEU A 89 -0.69 14.77 -23.16
CA LEU A 89 -1.79 15.69 -23.45
C LEU A 89 -1.37 17.17 -23.31
N ILE A 90 -0.53 17.48 -22.32
CA ILE A 90 0.04 18.83 -22.13
C ILE A 90 1.07 19.14 -23.22
N ALA A 91 2.02 18.24 -23.47
CA ALA A 91 3.08 18.44 -24.48
C ALA A 91 2.56 18.47 -25.93
N SER A 92 1.35 17.97 -26.16
CA SER A 92 0.64 18.05 -27.44
C SER A 92 -0.37 19.20 -27.51
N GLU A 93 -0.38 20.08 -26.50
CA GLU A 93 -1.26 21.26 -26.37
C GLU A 93 -2.76 20.94 -26.34
N GLN A 94 -3.15 19.68 -26.12
CA GLN A 94 -4.54 19.28 -25.98
C GLN A 94 -5.10 19.73 -24.64
N VAL A 95 -4.29 19.74 -23.59
CA VAL A 95 -4.65 20.24 -22.25
C VAL A 95 -3.74 21.42 -21.91
N LYS A 96 -4.35 22.53 -21.49
CA LYS A 96 -3.65 23.73 -21.00
C LYS A 96 -4.03 23.96 -19.55
N ALA A 97 -3.36 23.27 -18.65
CA ALA A 97 -3.58 23.33 -17.21
C ALA A 97 -2.23 23.45 -16.49
N ASP A 98 -2.22 24.18 -15.37
CA ASP A 98 -1.10 24.12 -14.43
C ASP A 98 -1.29 22.90 -13.52
N VAL A 99 -0.32 21.99 -13.58
CA VAL A 99 -0.33 20.72 -12.83
C VAL A 99 0.83 20.67 -11.82
N SER A 100 1.53 21.78 -11.60
CA SER A 100 2.71 21.85 -10.75
C SER A 100 2.42 21.56 -9.27
N SER A 101 1.20 21.83 -8.80
CA SER A 101 0.72 21.59 -7.44
C SER A 101 -0.09 20.29 -7.30
N SER A 102 0.13 19.32 -8.18
CA SER A 102 -0.63 18.08 -8.25
C SER A 102 0.27 16.86 -8.43
N VAL A 103 -0.07 15.76 -7.75
CA VAL A 103 0.54 14.44 -7.96
C VAL A 103 -0.46 13.52 -8.64
N PHE A 104 -0.04 12.84 -9.71
CA PHE A 104 -0.88 11.95 -10.50
C PHE A 104 -0.45 10.50 -10.31
N LEU A 105 -1.39 9.67 -9.86
CA LEU A 105 -1.19 8.26 -9.57
C LEU A 105 -2.29 7.46 -10.27
N GLY A 106 -1.92 6.40 -10.99
CA GLY A 106 -2.92 5.48 -11.53
C GLY A 106 -2.43 4.64 -12.70
N GLU A 107 -2.88 3.39 -12.71
CA GLU A 107 -2.84 2.54 -13.91
C GLU A 107 -3.97 2.91 -14.87
N LEU A 108 -3.69 2.90 -16.18
CA LEU A 108 -4.70 3.04 -17.22
C LEU A 108 -5.01 1.69 -17.85
N SER A 109 -6.29 1.36 -17.92
CA SER A 109 -6.77 0.32 -18.83
C SER A 109 -6.75 0.80 -20.29
N LEU A 110 -6.87 -0.14 -21.23
CA LEU A 110 -6.86 0.18 -22.67
C LEU A 110 -8.01 1.09 -23.09
N ASP A 111 -9.16 1.04 -22.41
CA ASP A 111 -10.32 1.91 -22.63
C ASP A 111 -10.24 3.24 -21.87
N GLY A 112 -9.17 3.46 -21.09
CA GLY A 112 -8.89 4.71 -20.41
C GLY A 112 -9.53 4.87 -19.03
N GLN A 113 -10.10 3.81 -18.45
CA GLN A 113 -10.46 3.78 -17.04
C GLN A 113 -9.20 3.73 -16.16
N LEU A 114 -9.25 4.33 -14.98
CA LEU A 114 -8.20 4.22 -13.99
C LEU A 114 -8.43 2.99 -13.11
N ARG A 115 -7.36 2.28 -12.79
CA ARG A 115 -7.38 1.07 -11.95
C ARG A 115 -6.60 1.28 -10.65
N HIS A 116 -6.97 0.49 -9.65
CA HIS A 116 -6.32 0.46 -8.33
C HIS A 116 -4.79 0.43 -8.47
N THR A 117 -4.13 1.26 -7.68
CA THR A 117 -2.68 1.31 -7.58
C THR A 117 -2.25 1.03 -6.14
N HIS A 118 -1.21 0.22 -5.96
CA HIS A 118 -0.70 -0.10 -4.64
C HIS A 118 0.04 1.08 -4.02
N GLY A 119 -0.02 1.21 -2.69
CA GLY A 119 0.75 2.21 -1.96
C GLY A 119 0.20 3.63 -2.07
N ILE A 120 -1.11 3.82 -2.25
CA ILE A 120 -1.71 5.15 -2.36
C ILE A 120 -1.53 5.95 -1.07
N LEU A 121 -1.69 5.31 0.10
CA LEU A 121 -1.53 5.97 1.39
C LEU A 121 -0.14 6.62 1.59
N PRO A 122 1.00 5.91 1.41
CA PRO A 122 2.31 6.54 1.55
C PRO A 122 2.59 7.61 0.50
N MET A 123 2.09 7.47 -0.73
CA MET A 123 2.24 8.50 -1.77
C MET A 123 1.45 9.77 -1.44
N ALA A 124 0.22 9.63 -0.91
CA ALA A 124 -0.58 10.76 -0.44
C ALA A 124 0.04 11.42 0.80
N ALA A 125 0.63 10.63 1.71
CA ALA A 125 1.35 11.14 2.88
C ALA A 125 2.55 12.01 2.45
N LEU A 126 3.35 11.54 1.48
CA LEU A 126 4.46 12.33 0.94
C LEU A 126 3.97 13.62 0.29
N ALA A 127 2.90 13.57 -0.51
CA ALA A 127 2.36 14.77 -1.15
C ALA A 127 2.02 15.86 -0.12
N LYS A 128 1.40 15.47 1.00
CA LYS A 128 1.16 16.37 2.13
C LYS A 128 2.47 16.90 2.75
N GLU A 129 3.44 16.03 3.02
CA GLU A 129 4.73 16.42 3.62
C GLU A 129 5.49 17.44 2.75
N GLN A 130 5.39 17.31 1.43
CA GLN A 130 5.99 18.20 0.45
C GLN A 130 5.14 19.46 0.17
N GLY A 131 3.99 19.61 0.84
CA GLY A 131 3.09 20.76 0.66
C GLY A 131 2.41 20.82 -0.71
N ILE A 132 2.24 19.67 -1.38
CA ILE A 132 1.55 19.57 -2.67
C ILE A 132 0.04 19.67 -2.43
N GLY A 133 -0.63 20.52 -3.21
CA GLY A 133 -2.03 20.88 -2.96
C GLY A 133 -3.02 19.76 -3.22
N SER A 134 -2.79 18.92 -4.24
CA SER A 134 -3.73 17.88 -4.65
C SER A 134 -3.08 16.57 -5.09
N VAL A 135 -3.78 15.46 -4.85
CA VAL A 135 -3.45 14.12 -5.35
C VAL A 135 -4.61 13.60 -6.20
N LEU A 136 -4.31 13.23 -7.43
CA LEU A 136 -5.25 12.63 -8.36
C LEU A 136 -4.99 11.13 -8.39
N VAL A 137 -6.00 10.38 -7.97
CA VAL A 137 -5.92 8.93 -7.75
C VAL A 137 -7.06 8.22 -8.45
N PRO A 138 -6.96 6.91 -8.72
CA PRO A 138 -8.10 6.13 -9.19
C PRO A 138 -9.29 6.29 -8.23
N GLU A 139 -10.51 6.35 -8.76
CA GLU A 139 -11.72 6.51 -7.93
C GLU A 139 -11.82 5.44 -6.82
N ALA A 140 -11.42 4.21 -7.13
CA ALA A 140 -11.36 3.09 -6.18
C ALA A 140 -10.43 3.36 -4.98
N ASP A 141 -9.43 4.23 -5.14
CA ASP A 141 -8.39 4.52 -4.15
C ASP A 141 -8.63 5.84 -3.41
N GLY A 142 -9.66 6.60 -3.80
CA GLY A 142 -9.97 7.91 -3.21
C GLY A 142 -10.19 7.84 -1.69
N ARG A 143 -10.83 6.76 -1.22
CA ARG A 143 -11.03 6.49 0.21
C ARG A 143 -9.72 6.32 0.98
N GLU A 144 -8.76 5.61 0.40
CA GLU A 144 -7.45 5.36 1.00
C GLU A 144 -6.63 6.66 1.06
N ALA A 145 -6.56 7.40 -0.04
CA ALA A 145 -5.86 8.68 -0.10
C ALA A 145 -6.45 9.70 0.90
N ALA A 146 -7.79 9.72 1.06
CA ALA A 146 -8.49 10.66 1.93
C ALA A 146 -8.22 10.46 3.43
N LEU A 147 -7.58 9.35 3.83
CA LEU A 147 -7.11 9.16 5.20
C LEU A 147 -6.07 10.21 5.61
N ILE A 148 -5.25 10.69 4.65
CA ILE A 148 -4.24 11.72 4.88
C ILE A 148 -4.90 13.11 4.92
N ALA A 149 -4.84 13.76 6.08
CA ALA A 149 -5.38 15.11 6.25
C ALA A 149 -4.43 16.16 5.66
N GLY A 150 -4.98 17.18 5.00
CA GLY A 150 -4.20 18.33 4.53
C GLY A 150 -3.72 18.25 3.08
N VAL A 151 -4.23 17.28 2.30
CA VAL A 151 -4.07 17.21 0.85
C VAL A 151 -5.44 17.01 0.21
N GLU A 152 -5.72 17.72 -0.88
CA GLU A 152 -6.99 17.55 -1.61
C GLU A 152 -6.92 16.27 -2.46
N VAL A 153 -7.87 15.36 -2.26
CA VAL A 153 -7.93 14.10 -3.00
C VAL A 153 -8.95 14.22 -4.12
N ILE A 154 -8.54 14.02 -5.36
CA ILE A 154 -9.41 14.06 -6.53
C ILE A 154 -9.57 12.63 -7.08
N PRO A 155 -10.73 11.98 -6.90
CA PRO A 155 -10.98 10.63 -7.39
C PRO A 155 -11.30 10.66 -8.90
N VAL A 156 -10.46 10.01 -9.69
CA VAL A 156 -10.55 10.00 -11.15
C VAL A 156 -11.00 8.62 -11.64
N ALA A 157 -12.12 8.57 -12.36
CA ALA A 157 -12.63 7.32 -12.93
C ALA A 157 -11.97 7.00 -14.28
N SER A 158 -11.74 8.01 -15.12
CA SER A 158 -11.13 7.83 -16.45
C SER A 158 -10.25 8.99 -16.90
N LEU A 159 -9.35 8.72 -17.83
CA LEU A 159 -8.49 9.73 -18.47
C LEU A 159 -9.31 10.82 -19.18
N GLY A 160 -10.42 10.44 -19.83
CA GLY A 160 -11.31 11.40 -20.50
C GLY A 160 -11.94 12.38 -19.51
N GLN A 161 -12.44 11.88 -18.37
CA GLN A 161 -12.96 12.71 -17.29
C GLN A 161 -11.89 13.66 -16.74
N LEU A 162 -10.67 13.16 -16.53
CA LEU A 162 -9.55 13.99 -16.08
C LEU A 162 -9.19 15.08 -17.10
N ALA A 163 -9.14 14.76 -18.39
CA ALA A 163 -8.85 15.74 -19.42
C ALA A 163 -9.89 16.88 -19.43
N ALA A 164 -11.18 16.54 -19.31
CA ALA A 164 -12.25 17.53 -19.19
C ALA A 164 -12.13 18.39 -17.92
N HIS A 165 -11.68 17.79 -16.81
CA HIS A 165 -11.40 18.50 -15.57
C HIS A 165 -10.26 19.50 -15.69
N LEU A 166 -9.11 19.06 -16.21
CA LEU A 166 -7.95 19.93 -16.40
C LEU A 166 -8.22 21.07 -17.40
N GLN A 167 -9.12 20.87 -18.36
CA GLN A 167 -9.56 21.91 -19.30
C GLN A 167 -10.63 22.86 -18.73
N GLY A 168 -11.17 22.59 -17.54
CA GLY A 168 -12.27 23.37 -16.95
C GLY A 168 -13.63 23.13 -17.61
N LEU A 169 -13.80 22.04 -18.37
CA LEU A 169 -15.07 21.68 -19.02
C LEU A 169 -16.02 20.95 -18.07
N ALA A 170 -15.49 20.17 -17.13
CA ALA A 170 -16.27 19.45 -16.12
C ALA A 170 -15.45 19.27 -14.84
N SER A 171 -15.93 19.76 -13.68
CA SER A 171 -15.21 19.60 -12.41
C SER A 171 -15.40 18.21 -11.81
N ILE A 172 -14.31 17.57 -11.39
CA ILE A 172 -14.36 16.42 -10.49
C ILE A 172 -14.41 16.99 -9.07
N ALA A 173 -15.40 16.56 -8.28
CA ALA A 173 -15.48 16.96 -6.89
C ALA A 173 -14.38 16.27 -6.08
N PRO A 174 -13.66 17.00 -5.21
CA PRO A 174 -12.76 16.36 -4.25
C PRO A 174 -13.49 15.33 -3.40
N PHE A 175 -12.77 14.29 -2.98
CA PHE A 175 -13.31 13.25 -2.13
C PHE A 175 -13.73 13.84 -0.78
N ASP A 176 -14.95 13.53 -0.35
CA ASP A 176 -15.44 13.95 0.96
C ASP A 176 -14.75 13.15 2.06
N ARG A 177 -13.86 13.83 2.79
CA ARG A 177 -13.12 13.22 3.91
C ARG A 177 -14.05 12.78 5.04
N GLU A 178 -15.16 13.47 5.29
CA GLU A 178 -16.11 13.05 6.32
C GLU A 178 -16.74 11.71 5.95
N ALA A 179 -16.99 11.47 4.66
CA ALA A 179 -17.42 10.17 4.16
C ALA A 179 -16.33 9.09 4.20
N ALA A 180 -15.04 9.45 4.11
CA ALA A 180 -13.91 8.52 4.27
C ALA A 180 -13.64 8.14 5.73
N ALA A 181 -13.83 9.10 6.65
CA ALA A 181 -13.58 8.95 8.08
C ALA A 181 -14.81 8.46 8.86
N ALA A 182 -16.00 8.50 8.25
CA ALA A 182 -17.19 7.91 8.82
C ALA A 182 -16.85 6.45 9.15
N PRO A 183 -16.99 6.03 10.43
CA PRO A 183 -16.88 4.61 10.75
C PRO A 183 -17.93 3.91 9.90
N THR A 184 -17.49 3.11 8.93
CA THR A 184 -18.32 2.05 8.38
C THR A 184 -18.88 1.34 9.60
N ALA A 185 -20.20 1.46 9.77
CA ALA A 185 -21.00 1.10 10.95
C ALA A 185 -20.27 0.21 11.96
N GLU A 186 -20.18 0.63 13.23
CA GLU A 186 -19.56 -0.10 14.37
C GLU A 186 -18.96 -1.43 13.92
N VAL A 187 -17.68 -1.45 13.56
CA VAL A 187 -17.06 -2.67 13.02
C VAL A 187 -17.18 -3.75 14.09
N LEU A 188 -18.23 -4.55 14.00
CA LEU A 188 -18.47 -5.70 14.85
C LEU A 188 -17.22 -6.55 14.72
N TRP A 189 -16.70 -7.01 15.86
CA TRP A 189 -15.58 -7.93 15.84
C TRP A 189 -15.98 -9.16 15.00
N GLU A 190 -15.36 -9.31 13.83
CA GLU A 190 -15.70 -10.38 12.88
C GLU A 190 -14.99 -11.69 13.21
N GLY A 191 -14.07 -11.65 14.17
CA GLY A 191 -13.30 -12.80 14.63
C GLY A 191 -13.99 -13.59 15.73
N VAL A 192 -13.23 -14.51 16.33
CA VAL A 192 -13.68 -15.25 17.52
C VAL A 192 -13.64 -14.29 18.71
N ASP A 193 -14.75 -14.07 19.38
CA ASP A 193 -14.79 -13.25 20.60
C ASP A 193 -14.31 -14.07 21.82
N PHE A 194 -13.43 -13.47 22.62
CA PHE A 194 -12.90 -14.08 23.83
C PHE A 194 -13.99 -14.41 24.87
N CYS A 195 -15.10 -13.68 24.89
CA CYS A 195 -16.22 -13.94 25.78
C CYS A 195 -16.92 -15.28 25.49
N HIS A 196 -16.83 -15.78 24.26
CA HIS A 196 -17.42 -17.07 23.86
C HIS A 196 -16.62 -18.28 24.36
N ILE A 197 -15.39 -18.09 24.84
CA ILE A 197 -14.55 -19.18 25.33
C ILE A 197 -14.96 -19.57 26.76
N LYS A 198 -15.38 -20.84 26.90
CA LYS A 198 -15.80 -21.45 28.16
C LYS A 198 -14.65 -22.20 28.82
N GLY A 199 -14.42 -21.93 30.11
CA GLY A 199 -13.37 -22.56 30.90
C GLY A 199 -11.98 -21.97 30.66
N GLN A 200 -10.94 -22.67 31.11
CA GLN A 200 -9.54 -22.21 31.08
C GLN A 200 -9.32 -20.86 31.78
N GLU A 201 -10.03 -20.59 32.88
CA GLU A 201 -10.03 -19.27 33.55
C GLU A 201 -8.63 -18.77 33.92
N HIS A 202 -7.73 -19.68 34.32
CA HIS A 202 -6.34 -19.34 34.61
C HIS A 202 -5.57 -18.88 33.36
N VAL A 203 -5.80 -19.51 32.19
CA VAL A 203 -5.22 -19.10 30.91
C VAL A 203 -5.86 -17.80 30.41
N LYS A 204 -7.19 -17.67 30.55
CA LYS A 204 -7.91 -16.44 30.18
C LYS A 204 -7.34 -15.25 30.95
N ARG A 205 -7.17 -15.41 32.27
CA ARG A 205 -6.56 -14.37 33.10
C ARG A 205 -5.13 -14.03 32.69
N ALA A 206 -4.32 -15.02 32.34
CA ALA A 206 -2.97 -14.78 31.84
C ALA A 206 -2.96 -14.01 30.50
N LEU A 207 -3.87 -14.35 29.59
CA LEU A 207 -4.02 -13.65 28.30
C LEU A 207 -4.54 -12.23 28.46
N GLU A 208 -5.44 -11.95 29.41
CA GLU A 208 -5.87 -10.59 29.74
C GLU A 208 -4.70 -9.73 30.22
N VAL A 209 -3.87 -10.26 31.13
CA VAL A 209 -2.67 -9.56 31.63
C VAL A 209 -1.69 -9.34 30.48
N ALA A 210 -1.47 -10.35 29.65
CA ALA A 210 -0.57 -10.24 28.51
C ALA A 210 -1.07 -9.24 27.46
N ALA A 211 -2.38 -9.21 27.18
CA ALA A 211 -3.01 -8.26 26.26
C ALA A 211 -2.90 -6.82 26.77
N ALA A 212 -3.13 -6.60 28.08
CA ALA A 212 -3.01 -5.28 28.69
C ALA A 212 -1.56 -4.76 28.69
N GLY A 213 -0.58 -5.65 28.88
CA GLY A 213 0.85 -5.31 28.93
C GLY A 213 1.60 -5.43 27.60
N GLY A 214 0.98 -5.96 26.54
CA GLY A 214 1.66 -6.29 25.29
C GLY A 214 2.74 -7.37 25.46
N HIS A 215 2.55 -8.35 26.35
CA HIS A 215 3.53 -9.38 26.66
C HIS A 215 3.44 -10.57 25.71
N ASN A 216 4.58 -11.11 25.30
CA ASN A 216 4.62 -12.36 24.55
C ASN A 216 4.16 -13.54 25.42
N VAL A 217 3.50 -14.52 24.82
CA VAL A 217 2.92 -15.68 25.54
C VAL A 217 3.33 -16.97 24.88
N ILE A 218 3.68 -17.98 25.67
CA ILE A 218 3.82 -19.37 25.22
C ILE A 218 2.83 -20.24 26.00
N MET A 219 2.02 -21.00 25.28
CA MET A 219 1.08 -21.97 25.84
C MET A 219 1.59 -23.39 25.59
N SER A 220 1.75 -24.16 26.67
CA SER A 220 2.07 -25.58 26.61
C SER A 220 0.90 -26.40 27.15
N GLY A 221 0.50 -27.43 26.42
CA GLY A 221 -0.58 -28.33 26.85
C GLY A 221 -0.93 -29.37 25.80
N PRO A 222 -1.77 -30.37 26.12
CA PRO A 222 -2.11 -31.42 25.19
C PRO A 222 -2.87 -30.90 23.95
N PRO A 223 -2.90 -31.68 22.84
CA PRO A 223 -3.77 -31.40 21.70
C PRO A 223 -5.24 -31.26 22.14
N GLY A 224 -6.00 -30.37 21.48
CA GLY A 224 -7.42 -30.17 21.78
C GLY A 224 -7.73 -29.33 23.02
N ALA A 225 -6.73 -28.88 23.79
CA ALA A 225 -6.93 -28.04 24.98
C ALA A 225 -7.46 -26.61 24.70
N GLY A 226 -7.67 -26.25 23.43
CA GLY A 226 -8.21 -24.94 23.02
C GLY A 226 -7.17 -23.85 22.78
N LYS A 227 -5.86 -24.17 22.72
CA LYS A 227 -4.75 -23.21 22.52
C LYS A 227 -4.97 -22.30 21.30
N THR A 228 -5.21 -22.89 20.13
CA THR A 228 -5.44 -22.16 18.88
C THR A 228 -6.71 -21.29 18.94
N LEU A 229 -7.77 -21.76 19.62
CA LEU A 229 -9.01 -20.98 19.79
C LEU A 229 -8.79 -19.77 20.69
N LEU A 230 -8.09 -19.94 21.81
CA LEU A 230 -7.69 -18.88 22.73
C LEU A 230 -6.84 -17.82 22.01
N THR A 231 -5.86 -18.24 21.22
CA THR A 231 -5.01 -17.31 20.45
C THR A 231 -5.80 -16.54 19.39
N ARG A 232 -6.68 -17.21 18.64
CA ARG A 232 -7.50 -16.55 17.61
C ARG A 232 -8.48 -15.53 18.19
N ALA A 233 -8.89 -15.72 19.44
CA ALA A 233 -9.77 -14.78 20.13
C ALA A 233 -9.01 -13.62 20.79
N LEU A 234 -7.70 -13.71 20.91
CA LEU A 234 -6.87 -12.72 21.60
C LEU A 234 -7.03 -11.28 21.07
N PRO A 235 -7.14 -11.01 19.75
CA PRO A 235 -7.24 -9.62 19.31
C PRO A 235 -8.56 -8.94 19.68
N SER A 236 -9.59 -9.69 20.12
CA SER A 236 -10.83 -9.11 20.67
C SER A 236 -10.66 -8.48 22.05
N ILE A 237 -9.59 -8.81 22.78
CA ILE A 237 -9.29 -8.27 24.12
C ILE A 237 -8.04 -7.38 24.15
N LEU A 238 -7.41 -7.15 22.99
CA LEU A 238 -6.31 -6.20 22.90
C LEU A 238 -6.85 -4.76 22.98
N PRO A 239 -6.05 -3.79 23.49
CA PRO A 239 -6.44 -2.39 23.50
C PRO A 239 -6.79 -1.90 22.09
N SER A 240 -7.77 -1.03 21.94
CA SER A 240 -8.07 -0.41 20.64
C SER A 240 -6.84 0.32 20.09
N MET A 241 -6.70 0.38 18.76
CA MET A 241 -5.62 1.14 18.14
C MET A 241 -5.91 2.64 18.23
N THR A 242 -4.85 3.43 18.43
CA THR A 242 -4.93 4.87 18.18
C THR A 242 -5.04 5.14 16.67
N THR A 243 -5.43 6.34 16.28
CA THR A 243 -5.47 6.74 14.86
C THR A 243 -4.09 6.61 14.20
N GLU A 244 -3.02 6.94 14.92
CA GLU A 244 -1.65 6.81 14.42
C GLU A 244 -1.27 5.34 14.21
N GLU A 245 -1.58 4.46 15.17
CA GLU A 245 -1.35 3.01 15.04
C GLU A 245 -2.13 2.42 13.87
N ALA A 246 -3.40 2.83 13.71
CA ALA A 246 -4.23 2.39 12.60
C ALA A 246 -3.64 2.81 11.23
N LEU A 247 -3.12 4.03 11.11
CA LEU A 247 -2.45 4.50 9.90
C LEU A 247 -1.14 3.76 9.64
N GLU A 248 -0.32 3.48 10.67
CA GLU A 248 0.91 2.67 10.56
C GLU A 248 0.61 1.30 9.96
N VAL A 249 -0.39 0.59 10.52
CA VAL A 249 -0.80 -0.74 10.03
C VAL A 249 -1.36 -0.65 8.62
N THR A 250 -2.21 0.34 8.35
CA THR A 250 -2.82 0.54 7.03
C THR A 250 -1.75 0.80 5.96
N LYS A 251 -0.68 1.54 6.28
CA LYS A 251 0.45 1.80 5.38
C LYS A 251 1.14 0.51 4.93
N VAL A 252 1.32 -0.45 5.84
CA VAL A 252 1.89 -1.78 5.50
C VAL A 252 0.99 -2.52 4.51
N TYR A 253 -0.31 -2.56 4.77
CA TYR A 253 -1.27 -3.30 3.93
C TYR A 253 -1.51 -2.64 2.57
N SER A 254 -1.46 -1.30 2.52
CA SER A 254 -1.56 -0.50 1.29
C SER A 254 -0.47 -0.88 0.29
N VAL A 255 0.79 -0.93 0.74
CA VAL A 255 1.93 -1.32 -0.10
C VAL A 255 1.85 -2.79 -0.51
N SER A 256 1.35 -3.65 0.38
CA SER A 256 1.15 -5.06 0.09
C SER A 256 -0.03 -5.34 -0.85
N GLY A 257 -0.87 -4.34 -1.15
CA GLY A 257 -2.10 -4.52 -1.95
C GLY A 257 -3.13 -5.41 -1.25
N LEU A 258 -3.15 -5.40 0.09
CA LEU A 258 -4.00 -6.25 0.93
C LEU A 258 -5.14 -5.47 1.61
N LEU A 259 -5.30 -4.18 1.32
CA LEU A 259 -6.41 -3.39 1.86
C LEU A 259 -7.73 -3.78 1.21
N PRO A 260 -8.79 -4.05 2.00
CA PRO A 260 -10.14 -4.19 1.47
C PRO A 260 -10.62 -2.85 0.90
N SER A 261 -11.28 -2.88 -0.26
CA SER A 261 -11.78 -1.67 -0.93
C SER A 261 -12.90 -0.95 -0.14
N ASP A 262 -13.62 -1.68 0.69
CA ASP A 262 -14.68 -1.15 1.56
C ASP A 262 -14.14 -0.62 2.90
N ARG A 263 -12.91 -1.01 3.29
CA ARG A 263 -12.28 -0.69 4.58
C ARG A 263 -10.87 -0.14 4.36
N PRO A 264 -10.76 1.13 3.94
CA PRO A 264 -9.47 1.76 3.65
C PRO A 264 -8.61 1.94 4.91
N LEU A 265 -9.21 1.99 6.11
CA LEU A 265 -8.53 2.15 7.38
C LEU A 265 -8.67 0.88 8.23
N LEU A 266 -7.54 0.27 8.58
CA LEU A 266 -7.53 -0.88 9.48
C LEU A 266 -7.58 -0.42 10.93
N THR A 267 -8.72 -0.66 11.58
CA THR A 267 -8.97 -0.31 13.00
C THR A 267 -8.88 -1.50 13.94
N GLN A 268 -8.89 -2.73 13.40
CA GLN A 268 -8.68 -3.96 14.15
C GLN A 268 -7.21 -4.38 14.11
N ARG A 269 -6.71 -4.88 15.24
CA ARG A 269 -5.34 -5.37 15.33
C ARG A 269 -5.15 -6.61 14.45
N PRO A 270 -4.12 -6.64 13.58
CA PRO A 270 -3.86 -7.79 12.72
C PRO A 270 -3.65 -9.08 13.51
N PHE A 271 -4.07 -10.20 12.93
CA PHE A 271 -3.74 -11.53 13.42
C PHE A 271 -3.12 -12.33 12.27
N ARG A 272 -1.88 -12.77 12.45
CA ARG A 272 -1.14 -13.58 11.46
C ARG A 272 -0.81 -14.93 12.07
N ALA A 273 -1.09 -16.01 11.34
CA ALA A 273 -0.83 -17.37 11.77
C ALA A 273 -0.16 -18.14 10.61
N PRO A 274 1.11 -17.86 10.31
CA PRO A 274 1.82 -18.58 9.25
C PRO A 274 1.88 -20.08 9.55
N HIS A 275 1.80 -20.89 8.50
CA HIS A 275 2.01 -22.33 8.60
C HIS A 275 3.47 -22.65 8.95
N HIS A 276 3.73 -23.75 9.66
CA HIS A 276 5.10 -24.12 10.08
C HIS A 276 6.08 -24.37 8.91
N THR A 277 5.57 -24.56 7.69
CA THR A 277 6.36 -24.68 6.46
C THR A 277 6.72 -23.33 5.82
N ILE A 278 6.47 -22.21 6.50
CA ILE A 278 6.76 -20.88 5.97
C ILE A 278 8.24 -20.72 5.65
N SER A 279 8.52 -20.18 4.48
CA SER A 279 9.90 -19.83 4.09
C SER A 279 10.37 -18.59 4.85
N HIS A 280 11.70 -18.46 5.02
CA HIS A 280 12.31 -17.27 5.59
C HIS A 280 11.85 -15.98 4.87
N ALA A 281 11.74 -16.01 3.54
CA ALA A 281 11.27 -14.88 2.74
C ALA A 281 9.78 -14.55 2.96
N GLY A 282 8.93 -15.55 3.25
CA GLY A 282 7.53 -15.30 3.61
C GLY A 282 7.39 -14.68 5.01
N LEU A 283 8.20 -15.14 5.96
CA LEU A 283 8.16 -14.65 7.35
C LEU A 283 8.71 -13.22 7.47
N VAL A 284 9.95 -13.02 7.04
CA VAL A 284 10.70 -11.75 7.16
C VAL A 284 10.26 -10.74 6.12
N GLY A 285 9.86 -11.23 4.94
CA GLY A 285 9.67 -10.42 3.76
C GLY A 285 10.81 -10.65 2.75
N GLY A 286 10.58 -10.21 1.52
CA GLY A 286 11.50 -10.48 0.44
C GLY A 286 10.89 -10.25 -0.92
N GLY A 287 11.44 -10.96 -1.92
CA GLY A 287 11.18 -10.71 -3.33
C GLY A 287 12.30 -9.92 -4.00
N ARG A 288 12.16 -9.72 -5.32
CA ARG A 288 13.07 -8.85 -6.10
C ARG A 288 13.01 -7.41 -5.59
N GLN A 289 11.80 -6.97 -5.27
CA GLN A 289 11.51 -5.74 -4.54
C GLN A 289 11.21 -6.13 -3.09
N PRO A 290 11.86 -5.52 -2.08
CA PRO A 290 11.56 -5.80 -0.69
C PRO A 290 10.08 -5.52 -0.39
N ARG A 291 9.34 -6.56 -0.02
CA ARG A 291 7.96 -6.45 0.45
C ARG A 291 7.83 -6.90 1.92
N PRO A 292 6.85 -6.36 2.67
CA PRO A 292 6.53 -6.82 4.01
C PRO A 292 6.26 -8.33 4.06
N GLY A 293 6.83 -9.02 5.05
CA GLY A 293 6.50 -10.41 5.37
C GLY A 293 5.44 -10.52 6.47
N GLU A 294 5.16 -11.75 6.92
CA GLU A 294 4.22 -12.03 8.02
C GLU A 294 4.53 -11.26 9.31
N ILE A 295 5.82 -11.07 9.60
CA ILE A 295 6.27 -10.28 10.75
C ILE A 295 5.74 -8.83 10.66
N SER A 296 5.93 -8.18 9.53
CA SER A 296 5.46 -6.80 9.34
C SER A 296 3.96 -6.71 9.17
N LEU A 297 3.33 -7.70 8.56
CA LEU A 297 1.86 -7.80 8.49
C LEU A 297 1.21 -8.01 9.87
N SER A 298 1.97 -8.51 10.85
CA SER A 298 1.52 -8.63 12.24
C SER A 298 1.76 -7.38 13.08
N HIS A 299 2.29 -6.30 12.50
CA HIS A 299 2.58 -5.05 13.22
C HIS A 299 1.35 -4.50 13.96
N ARG A 300 1.55 -4.06 15.20
CA ARG A 300 0.55 -3.67 16.21
C ARG A 300 -0.50 -4.74 16.50
N GLY A 301 -0.27 -5.98 16.09
CA GLY A 301 -1.18 -7.09 16.24
C GLY A 301 -0.51 -8.32 16.86
N VAL A 302 -0.93 -9.49 16.41
CA VAL A 302 -0.50 -10.79 16.92
C VAL A 302 0.16 -11.61 15.82
N LEU A 303 1.34 -12.13 16.12
CA LEU A 303 1.97 -13.21 15.35
C LEU A 303 1.80 -14.52 16.11
N PHE A 304 1.02 -15.45 15.57
CA PHE A 304 0.78 -16.75 16.17
C PHE A 304 1.64 -17.82 15.50
N LEU A 305 2.41 -18.53 16.31
CA LEU A 305 3.20 -19.68 15.91
C LEU A 305 2.61 -20.94 16.55
N ASP A 306 1.80 -21.66 15.78
CA ASP A 306 1.33 -22.98 16.20
C ASP A 306 2.45 -24.01 16.04
N GLU A 307 2.44 -25.03 16.90
CA GLU A 307 3.46 -26.08 16.90
C GLU A 307 4.88 -25.51 16.93
N LEU A 308 5.15 -24.56 17.85
CA LEU A 308 6.41 -23.82 17.95
C LEU A 308 7.68 -24.70 17.84
N PRO A 309 7.76 -25.91 18.43
CA PRO A 309 8.92 -26.79 18.31
C PRO A 309 9.17 -27.35 16.90
N GLU A 310 8.16 -27.39 16.03
CA GLU A 310 8.25 -27.90 14.66
C GLU A 310 8.79 -26.85 13.68
N LEU A 311 8.88 -25.59 14.09
CA LEU A 311 9.43 -24.53 13.26
C LEU A 311 10.94 -24.69 13.09
N GLY A 312 11.41 -24.52 11.85
CA GLY A 312 12.83 -24.57 11.56
C GLY A 312 13.63 -23.51 12.33
N HIS A 313 14.83 -23.88 12.78
CA HIS A 313 15.71 -22.99 13.54
C HIS A 313 15.95 -21.63 12.86
N SER A 314 16.09 -21.61 11.53
CA SER A 314 16.28 -20.37 10.76
C SER A 314 15.08 -19.43 10.79
N VAL A 315 13.88 -19.96 11.00
CA VAL A 315 12.64 -19.19 11.14
C VAL A 315 12.58 -18.58 12.54
N LEU A 316 12.91 -19.34 13.58
CA LEU A 316 12.96 -18.84 14.96
C LEU A 316 14.03 -17.75 15.15
N GLU A 317 15.23 -17.94 14.61
CA GLU A 317 16.29 -16.92 14.66
C GLU A 317 15.88 -15.62 13.97
N ALA A 318 15.11 -15.72 12.88
CA ALA A 318 14.65 -14.55 12.15
C ALA A 318 13.65 -13.67 12.93
N ILE A 319 12.98 -14.23 13.94
CA ILE A 319 12.00 -13.53 14.78
C ILE A 319 12.67 -12.80 15.95
N ARG A 320 13.85 -13.26 16.37
CA ARG A 320 14.54 -12.73 17.55
C ARG A 320 14.77 -11.23 17.49
N GLN A 321 15.40 -10.76 16.41
CA GLN A 321 15.69 -9.32 16.26
C GLN A 321 14.41 -8.47 16.17
N PRO A 322 13.40 -8.84 15.36
CA PRO A 322 12.12 -8.12 15.34
C PRO A 322 11.40 -8.01 16.70
N LEU A 323 11.51 -9.00 17.59
CA LEU A 323 10.93 -8.93 18.93
C LEU A 323 11.61 -7.87 19.82
N GLU A 324 12.91 -7.65 19.63
CA GLU A 324 13.70 -6.70 20.41
C GLU A 324 13.60 -5.29 19.81
N ASP A 325 13.92 -5.17 18.52
CA ASP A 325 14.05 -3.88 17.81
C ASP A 325 12.71 -3.34 17.31
N ARG A 326 11.66 -4.18 17.26
CA ARG A 326 10.33 -3.85 16.72
C ARG A 326 10.33 -3.44 15.25
N VAL A 327 11.40 -3.76 14.53
CA VAL A 327 11.56 -3.54 13.09
C VAL A 327 12.24 -4.74 12.44
N VAL A 328 12.08 -4.86 11.13
CA VAL A 328 12.76 -5.88 10.33
C VAL A 328 13.36 -5.23 9.09
N THR A 329 14.65 -5.43 8.88
CA THR A 329 15.36 -4.88 7.71
C THR A 329 15.58 -5.97 6.66
N VAL A 330 15.06 -5.73 5.47
CA VAL A 330 15.24 -6.58 4.30
C VAL A 330 16.31 -5.98 3.40
N SER A 331 17.50 -6.56 3.43
CA SER A 331 18.64 -6.15 2.61
C SER A 331 18.70 -6.95 1.30
N ARG A 332 18.79 -6.26 0.16
CA ARG A 332 18.91 -6.84 -1.18
C ARG A 332 19.95 -6.09 -2.00
N ALA A 333 20.35 -6.67 -3.13
CA ALA A 333 21.32 -6.06 -4.04
C ALA A 333 20.92 -4.65 -4.54
N GLN A 334 19.64 -4.32 -4.49
CA GLN A 334 19.08 -3.03 -4.92
C GLN A 334 18.86 -2.04 -3.77
N GLY A 335 19.14 -2.40 -2.52
CA GLY A 335 18.98 -1.53 -1.36
C GLY A 335 18.49 -2.25 -0.10
N ASN A 336 18.40 -1.49 0.99
CA ASN A 336 17.91 -1.97 2.28
C ASN A 336 16.63 -1.22 2.62
N VAL A 337 15.59 -1.97 2.98
CA VAL A 337 14.30 -1.41 3.40
C VAL A 337 13.98 -1.93 4.80
N THR A 338 13.52 -1.03 5.67
CA THR A 338 13.11 -1.37 7.03
C THR A 338 11.60 -1.29 7.15
N PHE A 339 10.99 -2.35 7.66
CA PHE A 339 9.57 -2.44 7.92
C PHE A 339 9.31 -2.51 9.43
N PRO A 340 8.18 -1.96 9.91
CA PRO A 340 7.79 -2.07 11.29
C PRO A 340 7.40 -3.52 11.62
N ALA A 341 7.63 -3.91 12.86
CA ALA A 341 7.46 -5.27 13.36
C ALA A 341 7.15 -5.30 14.87
N ASN A 342 6.49 -4.28 15.41
CA ASN A 342 5.99 -4.29 16.78
C ASN A 342 4.76 -5.22 16.93
N PHE A 343 4.93 -6.51 17.18
CA PHE A 343 3.84 -7.48 17.34
C PHE A 343 3.92 -8.21 18.68
N MET A 344 2.77 -8.71 19.15
CA MET A 344 2.70 -9.65 20.26
C MET A 344 2.90 -11.07 19.73
N LEU A 345 3.96 -11.76 20.18
CA LEU A 345 4.20 -13.15 19.82
C LEU A 345 3.40 -14.08 20.72
N VAL A 346 2.64 -14.98 20.10
CA VAL A 346 1.96 -16.07 20.80
C VAL A 346 2.45 -17.40 20.23
N GLY A 347 3.09 -18.21 21.06
CA GLY A 347 3.49 -19.57 20.72
C GLY A 347 2.57 -20.60 21.33
N ALA A 348 2.25 -21.66 20.60
CA ALA A 348 1.62 -22.86 21.16
C ALA A 348 2.52 -24.08 20.93
N MET A 349 2.61 -24.95 21.94
CA MET A 349 3.35 -26.20 21.83
C MET A 349 2.63 -27.33 22.54
N ASN A 350 2.89 -28.55 22.06
CA ASN A 350 2.54 -29.78 22.76
C ASN A 350 3.76 -30.19 23.61
N PRO A 351 3.56 -30.60 24.87
CA PRO A 351 4.64 -30.99 25.78
C PRO A 351 5.34 -32.29 25.37
#